data_AF-J9V7T4-F1
#
_entry.id   AF-J9V7T4-F1
#
_cell.length_a   1.000
_cell.length_b   1.000
_cell.length_c   1.000
_cell.angle_alpha   90.00
_cell.angle_beta   90.00
_cell.angle_gamma   90.00
#
_symmetry.space_group_name_H-M   'P 1'
#
loop_
_entity.id
_entity.type
_entity.pdbx_description
1 polymer ?
#
loop_
_entity_poly.entity_id
_entity_poly.type
_entity_poly.pdbx_seq_one_letter_code
_entity_poly.pdbx_strand_id
1 'polypeptide(L)'
;DLFLFETREAILGNRDRTEGLRHAEIKGEDYVYVLPKKTTIKAMLGWDSHPEYCDDLFLDFIETIMRIDPRTRPTAAEALEHPWFKYVY
;
A
#
# COMPACT_ATOMS: atom_id res chain seq x y z
N ASP A 1 -5.16 14.75 -7.21
CA ASP A 1 -5.17 15.52 -5.94
C ASP A 1 -5.27 14.61 -4.73
N LEU A 2 -4.13 14.11 -4.24
CA LEU A 2 -4.07 13.18 -3.10
C LEU A 2 -3.12 13.71 -2.01
N PHE A 3 -3.01 15.03 -1.88
CA PHE A 3 -2.23 15.67 -0.83
C PHE A 3 -3.19 16.32 0.16
N LEU A 4 -3.24 15.77 1.37
CA LEU A 4 -3.91 16.36 2.52
C LEU A 4 -2.97 17.41 3.11
N PHE A 5 -3.38 18.68 3.12
CA PHE A 5 -2.65 19.77 3.77
C PHE A 5 -3.26 19.99 5.17
N GLU A 6 -2.55 19.57 6.22
CA GLU A 6 -2.91 19.81 7.63
C GLU A 6 -1.82 20.65 8.31
N THR A 7 -2.15 21.32 9.42
CA THR A 7 -1.18 22.11 10.21
C THR A 7 -0.25 21.21 11.03
N ARG A 8 0.96 21.71 11.34
CA ARG A 8 2.00 20.99 12.08
C ARG A 8 1.52 20.46 13.43
N GLU A 9 0.73 21.25 14.16
CA GLU A 9 0.20 20.91 15.47
C GLU A 9 -0.84 19.77 15.39
N ALA A 10 -1.70 19.79 14.37
CA ALA A 10 -2.72 18.76 14.14
C ALA A 10 -2.10 17.40 13.79
N ILE A 11 -0.97 17.43 13.10
CA ILE A 11 -0.26 16.22 12.67
C ILE A 11 0.56 15.61 13.81
N LEU A 12 1.35 16.43 14.53
CA LEU A 12 2.23 15.96 15.61
C LEU A 12 1.46 15.46 16.85
N GLY A 13 0.21 15.90 17.03
CA GLY A 13 -0.67 15.41 18.09
C GLY A 13 -1.12 13.96 17.89
N ASN A 14 -0.98 13.40 16.69
CA ASN A 14 -1.45 12.07 16.33
C ASN A 14 -0.26 11.12 16.10
N ARG A 15 0.30 10.59 17.20
CA ARG A 15 1.54 9.79 17.22
C ARG A 15 1.53 8.57 16.29
N ASP A 16 0.35 8.08 15.92
CA ASP A 16 0.16 6.92 15.04
C ASP A 16 0.38 7.24 13.53
N ARG A 17 0.42 8.53 13.15
CA ARG A 17 0.61 8.98 11.75
C ARG A 17 2.05 9.39 11.41
N THR A 18 3.04 9.04 12.23
CA THR A 18 4.42 9.54 12.06
C THR A 18 5.25 8.81 10.98
N GLU A 19 4.86 7.61 10.56
CA GLU A 19 5.44 6.95 9.39
C GLU A 19 4.99 7.65 8.09
N GLY A 20 5.84 8.53 7.56
CA GLY A 20 5.63 9.18 6.26
C GLY A 20 5.48 10.69 6.31
N LEU A 21 5.52 11.29 7.51
CA LEU A 21 5.61 12.74 7.66
C LEU A 21 6.98 13.23 7.23
N ARG A 22 6.99 14.28 6.41
CA ARG A 22 8.20 14.98 5.99
C ARG A 22 7.97 16.47 6.17
N HIS A 23 9.06 17.17 6.46
CA HIS A 23 9.10 18.62 6.64
C HIS A 23 9.85 19.22 5.45
N ALA A 24 9.30 20.29 4.88
CA ALA A 24 10.01 21.08 3.89
C ALA A 24 9.71 22.57 4.13
N GLU A 25 10.78 23.37 4.18
CA GLU A 25 10.67 24.82 4.13
C GLU A 25 10.68 25.25 2.67
N ILE A 26 9.59 25.86 2.20
CA ILE A 26 9.46 26.34 0.83
C ILE A 26 9.11 27.83 0.89
N LYS A 27 10.00 28.69 0.41
CA LYS A 27 9.83 30.16 0.40
C LYS A 27 9.59 30.77 1.80
N GLY A 28 10.19 30.20 2.85
CA GLY A 28 10.07 30.70 4.22
C GLY A 28 8.81 30.24 4.96
N GLU A 29 8.03 29.35 4.36
CA GLU A 29 6.85 28.73 4.97
C GLU A 29 7.15 27.26 5.31
N ASP A 30 6.75 26.83 6.51
CA ASP A 30 6.91 25.47 7.02
C ASP A 30 5.75 24.57 6.58
N TYR A 31 6.03 23.61 5.70
CA TYR A 31 5.05 22.62 5.26
C TYR A 31 5.29 21.26 5.91
N VAL A 32 4.19 20.63 6.32
CA VAL A 32 4.16 19.20 6.63
C VAL A 32 3.39 18.51 5.53
N TYR A 33 3.98 17.47 4.95
CA TYR A 33 3.32 16.66 3.94
C TYR A 33 3.39 15.18 4.31
N VAL A 34 2.31 14.47 3.99
CA VAL A 34 2.21 13.02 4.12
C VAL A 34 2.59 12.42 2.79
N LEU A 35 3.65 11.61 2.78
CA LEU A 35 3.91 10.72 1.65
C LEU A 35 3.18 9.40 1.88
N PRO A 36 2.46 8.88 0.87
CA PRO A 36 1.98 7.52 0.92
C PRO A 36 3.15 6.56 1.21
N LYS A 37 2.96 5.67 2.17
CA LYS A 37 3.94 4.63 2.46
C LYS A 37 4.16 3.80 1.19
N LYS A 38 5.41 3.75 0.72
CA LYS A 38 5.80 2.81 -0.33
C LYS A 38 5.90 1.44 0.30
N THR A 39 4.92 0.58 0.01
CA THR A 39 4.84 -0.78 0.53
C THR A 39 4.47 -1.74 -0.60
N THR A 40 4.89 -2.99 -0.49
CA THR A 40 4.42 -4.09 -1.35
C THR A 40 3.25 -4.80 -0.68
N ILE A 41 2.50 -5.61 -1.44
CA ILE A 41 1.42 -6.43 -0.87
C ILE A 41 2.02 -7.45 0.12
N LYS A 42 3.17 -8.04 -0.22
CA LYS A 42 3.93 -8.92 0.67
C LYS A 42 4.25 -8.27 2.03
N ALA A 43 4.74 -7.03 2.01
CA ALA A 43 5.00 -6.26 3.22
C ALA A 43 3.70 -5.95 4.00
N MET A 44 2.61 -5.61 3.30
CA MET A 44 1.29 -5.36 3.93
C MET A 44 0.73 -6.61 4.63
N LEU A 45 0.99 -7.80 4.09
CA LEU A 45 0.61 -9.08 4.69
C LEU A 45 1.58 -9.55 5.78
N GLY A 46 2.67 -8.82 6.05
CA GLY A 46 3.67 -9.17 7.06
C GLY A 46 4.61 -10.32 6.66
N TRP A 47 4.57 -10.74 5.39
CA TRP A 47 5.33 -11.88 4.87
C TRP A 47 6.80 -11.56 4.60
N ASP A 48 7.21 -10.29 4.63
CA ASP A 48 8.64 -9.94 4.62
C ASP A 48 9.34 -10.36 5.91
N SER A 49 8.63 -10.33 7.04
CA SER A 49 9.18 -10.73 8.35
C SER A 49 8.97 -12.21 8.67
N HIS A 50 7.99 -12.85 8.01
CA HIS A 50 7.69 -14.27 8.17
C HIS A 50 7.51 -14.94 6.79
N PRO A 51 8.59 -15.09 6.02
CA PRO A 51 8.53 -15.65 4.67
C PRO A 51 8.07 -17.11 4.64
N GLU A 52 8.19 -17.84 5.75
CA GLU A 52 7.72 -19.22 5.90
C GLU A 52 6.20 -19.39 5.81
N TYR A 53 5.44 -18.31 6.06
CA TYR A 53 3.98 -18.29 5.91
C TYR A 53 3.55 -17.64 4.58
N CYS A 54 4.51 -17.26 3.73
CA CYS A 54 4.22 -16.67 2.44
C CYS A 54 3.68 -17.74 1.49
N ASP A 55 2.43 -17.56 1.08
CA ASP A 55 1.83 -18.32 0.00
C ASP A 55 2.02 -17.56 -1.30
N ASP A 56 3.07 -17.91 -2.05
CA ASP A 56 3.45 -17.19 -3.27
C ASP A 56 2.35 -17.23 -4.34
N LEU A 57 1.54 -18.30 -4.37
CA LEU A 57 0.44 -18.44 -5.34
C LEU A 57 -0.74 -17.54 -4.97
N PHE A 58 -1.04 -17.41 -3.68
CA PHE A 58 -1.98 -16.40 -3.20
C PHE A 58 -1.46 -14.98 -3.41
N LEU A 59 -0.17 -14.74 -3.18
CA LEU A 59 0.44 -13.42 -3.40
C LEU A 59 0.24 -12.96 -4.83
N ASP A 60 0.55 -13.82 -5.80
CA ASP A 60 0.39 -13.54 -7.23
C ASP A 60 -1.07 -13.23 -7.60
N PHE A 61 -2.02 -13.95 -6.99
CA PHE A 61 -3.45 -13.68 -7.17
C PHE A 61 -3.82 -12.27 -6.68
N ILE A 62 -3.41 -11.91 -5.46
CA ILE A 62 -3.74 -10.61 -4.87
C ILE A 62 -3.09 -9.47 -5.67
N GLU A 63 -1.82 -9.62 -6.07
CA GLU A 63 -1.14 -8.64 -6.93
C GLU A 63 -1.84 -8.46 -8.28
N THR A 64 -2.40 -9.54 -8.82
CA THR A 64 -3.16 -9.53 -10.08
C THR A 64 -4.47 -8.74 -9.96
N ILE A 65 -5.27 -8.95 -8.90
CA ILE A 65 -6.55 -8.25 -8.72
C ILE A 65 -6.40 -6.81 -8.20
N MET A 66 -5.31 -6.52 -7.47
CA MET A 66 -5.02 -5.20 -6.90
C MET A 66 -4.21 -4.28 -7.84
N ARG A 67 -4.11 -4.61 -9.14
CA ARG A 67 -3.48 -3.74 -10.14
C ARG A 67 -4.08 -2.34 -10.13
N ILE A 68 -3.21 -1.33 -10.04
CA ILE A 68 -3.59 0.08 -9.96
C ILE A 68 -4.28 0.53 -11.27
N ASP A 69 -3.73 0.16 -12.43
CA ASP A 69 -4.31 0.52 -13.72
C ASP A 69 -5.52 -0.38 -14.04
N PRO A 70 -6.74 0.18 -14.07
CA PRO A 70 -7.96 -0.61 -14.28
C PRO A 70 -8.02 -1.27 -15.66
N ARG A 71 -7.29 -0.76 -16.67
CA ARG A 71 -7.24 -1.36 -18.01
C ARG A 71 -6.48 -2.68 -18.04
N THR A 72 -5.62 -2.89 -17.04
CA THR A 72 -4.80 -4.09 -16.89
C THR A 72 -5.30 -5.02 -15.78
N ARG A 73 -6.36 -4.61 -15.08
CA ARG A 73 -6.97 -5.36 -14.01
C ARG A 73 -7.96 -6.37 -14.61
N PRO A 74 -7.89 -7.65 -14.24
CA PRO A 74 -8.83 -8.64 -14.73
C PRO A 74 -10.25 -8.33 -14.23
N THR A 75 -11.23 -8.80 -14.98
CA THR A 75 -12.61 -8.89 -14.51
C THR A 75 -12.72 -9.95 -13.41
N ALA A 76 -13.83 -9.93 -12.66
CA ALA A 76 -14.08 -10.95 -11.64
C ALA A 76 -14.10 -12.37 -12.22
N ALA A 77 -14.67 -12.56 -13.41
CA ALA A 77 -14.71 -13.86 -14.08
C ALA A 77 -13.29 -14.35 -14.46
N GLU A 78 -12.44 -13.47 -15.00
CA GLU A 78 -11.06 -13.82 -15.32
C GLU A 78 -10.22 -14.07 -14.06
N ALA A 79 -10.45 -13.32 -12.98
CA ALA A 79 -9.75 -13.51 -11.71
C ALA A 79 -10.05 -14.88 -11.08
N LEU A 80 -11.28 -15.39 -11.22
CA LEU A 80 -11.65 -16.72 -10.73
C LEU A 80 -10.93 -17.86 -11.45
N GLU A 81 -10.40 -17.62 -12.65
CA GLU A 81 -9.62 -18.61 -13.40
C GLU A 81 -8.17 -18.74 -12.92
N HIS A 82 -7.75 -17.90 -11.97
CA HIS A 82 -6.38 -17.87 -11.44
C HIS A 82 -5.94 -19.22 -10.86
N PRO A 83 -4.68 -19.66 -11.07
CA PRO A 83 -4.19 -20.95 -10.59
C PRO A 83 -4.35 -21.18 -9.09
N TRP A 84 -4.32 -20.12 -8.27
CA TRP A 84 -4.55 -20.19 -6.83
C TRP A 84 -5.86 -20.91 -6.45
N PHE A 85 -6.96 -20.68 -7.17
CA PHE A 85 -8.23 -21.36 -6.91
C PHE A 85 -8.24 -22.84 -7.29
N LYS A 86 -7.30 -23.28 -8.13
CA LYS A 86 -7.17 -24.66 -8.60
C LYS A 86 -6.19 -25.47 -7.77
N TYR A 87 -5.44 -24.81 -6.89
CA TYR A 87 -4.46 -25.44 -6.02
C TYR A 87 -5.13 -26.02 -4.76
N VAL A 88 -4.64 -27.18 -4.32
CA VAL A 88 -5.13 -27.87 -3.11
C VAL A 88 -4.00 -27.86 -2.08
N TYR A 89 -4.24 -27.19 -0.95
CA TYR A 89 -3.31 -27.05 0.18
C TYR A 89 -3.42 -28.22 1.18
#